data_AF-A0A2D4Q7N8-F1
#
_entry.id   AF-A0A2D4Q7N8-F1
#
_cell.length_a   1.000
_cell.length_b   1.000
_cell.length_c   1.000
_cell.angle_alpha   90.00
_cell.angle_beta   90.00
_cell.angle_gamma   90.00
#
_symmetry.space_group_name_H-M   'P 1'
#
loop_
_entity.id
_entity.type
_entity.pdbx_description
1 polymer ?
#
loop_
_entity_poly.entity_id
_entity_poly.type
_entity_poly.pdbx_seq_one_letter_code
_entity_poly.pdbx_strand_id
1 'polypeptide(L)'
;MCKIQQRHLFKCLGETQPPEGKEIKKEDYEGLCAEIVNSKPTTISQDVELKAEDFIVDVIDMDYGMKEKDPVNSVRFYCKYDITQAVKITREQVSKLLPEKFAEQIIRVYCKKTDTKIIDAATKYFVHW
;
A
#
# COMPACT_ATOMS: atom_id res chain seq x y z
N MET A 1 -26.09 6.40 17.98
CA MET A 1 -24.63 6.14 17.90
C MET A 1 -24.26 5.98 16.44
N CYS A 2 -23.12 6.52 16.00
CA CYS A 2 -22.67 6.37 14.62
C CYS A 2 -22.04 4.99 14.36
N LYS A 3 -21.89 4.58 13.09
CA LYS A 3 -21.34 3.27 12.70
C LYS A 3 -19.97 2.99 13.32
N ILE A 4 -19.12 4.01 13.43
CA ILE A 4 -17.77 3.91 14.02
C ILE A 4 -17.85 3.51 15.51
N GLN A 5 -18.71 4.17 16.29
CA GLN A 5 -18.92 3.86 17.72
C GLN A 5 -19.42 2.43 17.93
N GLN A 6 -20.19 1.91 16.97
CA GLN A 6 -20.74 0.55 17.00
C GLN A 6 -19.76 -0.51 16.47
N ARG A 7 -18.53 -0.14 16.09
CA ARG A 7 -17.58 -1.00 15.36
C ARG A 7 -18.17 -1.65 14.10
N HIS A 8 -19.18 -1.02 13.50
CA HIS A 8 -19.72 -1.40 12.21
C HIS A 8 -18.86 -0.78 11.10
N LEU A 9 -17.62 -1.27 11.01
CA LEU A 9 -16.62 -0.82 10.07
C LEU A 9 -16.63 -1.70 8.80
N PHE A 10 -16.10 -1.14 7.71
CA PHE A 10 -15.75 -1.91 6.52
C PHE A 10 -14.74 -3.01 6.86
N LYS A 11 -14.75 -4.09 6.09
CA LYS A 11 -13.95 -5.28 6.35
C LYS A 11 -12.71 -5.29 5.46
N CYS A 12 -11.54 -5.39 6.09
CA CYS A 12 -10.28 -5.57 5.37
C CYS A 12 -10.26 -6.97 4.74
N LEU A 13 -10.06 -7.04 3.43
CA LEU A 13 -9.95 -8.28 2.67
C LEU A 13 -8.50 -8.77 2.61
N GLY A 14 -7.55 -7.83 2.59
CA GLY A 14 -6.13 -8.13 2.58
C GLY A 14 -5.28 -6.96 2.12
N GLU A 15 -4.01 -7.28 1.90
CA GLU A 15 -2.95 -6.35 1.54
C GLU A 15 -2.08 -6.99 0.44
N THR A 16 -1.63 -6.20 -0.51
CA THR A 16 -0.66 -6.60 -1.54
C THR A 16 0.27 -5.44 -1.88
N GLN A 17 1.35 -5.72 -2.61
CA GLN A 17 2.30 -4.73 -3.09
C GLN A 17 2.42 -4.84 -4.62
N PRO A 18 2.56 -3.71 -5.34
CA PRO A 18 2.83 -3.77 -6.76
C PRO A 18 4.22 -4.38 -7.02
N PRO A 19 4.41 -5.06 -8.16
CA PRO A 19 5.74 -5.46 -8.60
C PRO A 19 6.66 -4.24 -8.76
N GLU A 20 7.95 -4.45 -8.59
CA GLU A 20 8.96 -3.41 -8.73
C GLU A 20 8.86 -2.67 -10.08
N GLY A 21 8.83 -1.34 -10.06
CA GLY A 21 8.72 -0.48 -11.24
C GLY A 21 7.30 -0.38 -11.81
N LYS A 22 6.29 -0.90 -11.11
CA LYS A 22 4.87 -0.81 -11.48
C LYS A 22 4.06 -0.09 -10.40
N GLU A 23 4.63 0.96 -9.83
CA GLU A 23 3.96 1.78 -8.83
C GLU A 23 2.69 2.39 -9.43
N ILE A 24 1.60 2.33 -8.67
CA ILE A 24 0.28 2.84 -9.06
C ILE A 24 0.29 4.36 -8.90
N LYS A 25 -0.05 5.06 -9.97
CA LYS A 25 -0.16 6.52 -9.95
C LYS A 25 -1.52 6.94 -9.40
N LYS A 26 -1.58 8.14 -8.83
CA LYS A 26 -2.82 8.71 -8.27
C LYS A 26 -3.96 8.82 -9.27
N GLU A 27 -3.64 8.99 -10.55
CA GLU A 27 -4.61 9.02 -11.66
C GLU A 27 -5.33 7.68 -11.86
N ASP A 28 -4.70 6.56 -11.48
CA ASP A 28 -5.23 5.22 -11.69
C ASP A 28 -6.08 4.72 -10.49
N TYR A 29 -6.08 5.44 -9.37
CA TYR A 29 -6.73 4.99 -8.12
C TYR A 29 -8.23 4.74 -8.28
N GLU A 30 -8.91 5.56 -9.09
CA GLU A 30 -10.35 5.43 -9.33
C GLU A 30 -10.71 4.14 -10.11
N GLY A 31 -9.77 3.59 -10.89
CA GLY A 31 -9.96 2.39 -11.70
C GLY A 31 -9.87 1.08 -10.93
N LEU A 32 -9.14 1.06 -9.80
CA LEU A 32 -8.77 -0.18 -9.09
C LEU A 32 -9.99 -0.97 -8.61
N CYS A 33 -11.01 -0.30 -8.10
CA CYS A 33 -12.26 -0.96 -7.67
C CYS A 33 -12.97 -1.67 -8.84
N ALA A 34 -12.91 -1.11 -10.05
CA ALA A 34 -13.51 -1.71 -11.24
C ALA A 34 -12.67 -2.91 -11.73
N GLU A 35 -11.35 -2.82 -11.66
CA GLU A 35 -10.45 -3.93 -11.99
C GLU A 35 -10.70 -5.17 -11.11
N ILE A 36 -10.85 -4.98 -9.80
CA ILE A 36 -11.17 -6.07 -8.87
C ILE A 36 -12.49 -6.75 -9.24
N VAL A 37 -13.51 -5.99 -9.67
CA VAL A 37 -14.80 -6.58 -10.08
C VAL A 37 -14.68 -7.31 -11.42
N ASN A 38 -13.89 -6.77 -12.34
CA ASN A 38 -13.65 -7.35 -13.66
C ASN A 38 -12.81 -8.63 -13.59
N SER A 39 -12.01 -8.82 -12.53
CA SER A 39 -11.25 -10.05 -12.26
C SER A 39 -12.10 -11.16 -11.62
N LYS A 40 -13.44 -11.11 -11.77
CA LYS A 40 -14.36 -12.11 -11.21
C LYS A 40 -13.90 -13.55 -11.49
N PRO A 41 -13.57 -14.35 -10.46
CA PRO A 41 -13.19 -15.75 -10.65
C PRO A 41 -14.39 -16.60 -11.13
N THR A 42 -14.13 -17.52 -12.05
CA THR A 42 -15.14 -18.48 -12.58
C THR A 42 -15.71 -19.41 -11.51
N THR A 43 -15.05 -19.54 -10.34
CA THR A 43 -15.41 -20.46 -9.26
C THR A 43 -16.46 -19.91 -8.29
N ILE A 44 -16.90 -18.65 -8.44
CA ILE A 44 -17.86 -18.00 -7.54
C ILE A 44 -19.30 -18.22 -8.06
N SER A 45 -20.23 -18.61 -7.18
CA SER A 45 -21.64 -18.80 -7.58
C SER A 45 -22.25 -17.48 -8.06
N GLN A 46 -23.18 -17.55 -9.01
CA GLN A 46 -23.87 -16.38 -9.57
C GLN A 46 -24.68 -15.59 -8.53
N ASP A 47 -24.90 -16.14 -7.33
CA ASP A 47 -25.78 -15.57 -6.31
C ASP A 47 -25.18 -14.35 -5.59
N VAL A 48 -23.86 -14.09 -5.74
CA VAL A 48 -23.19 -12.93 -5.15
C VAL A 48 -22.67 -12.00 -6.24
N GLU A 49 -23.41 -10.92 -6.47
CA GLU A 49 -23.02 -9.83 -7.34
C GLU A 49 -22.36 -8.70 -6.53
N LEU A 50 -21.07 -8.48 -6.78
CA LEU A 50 -20.28 -7.40 -6.20
C LEU A 50 -20.08 -6.31 -7.25
N LYS A 51 -20.22 -5.06 -6.83
CA LYS A 51 -20.02 -3.88 -7.68
C LYS A 51 -18.81 -3.09 -7.22
N ALA A 52 -18.27 -2.23 -8.08
CA ALA A 52 -17.09 -1.42 -7.75
C ALA A 52 -17.34 -0.54 -6.50
N GLU A 53 -18.59 -0.08 -6.32
CA GLU A 53 -19.03 0.68 -5.15
C GLU A 53 -18.95 -0.10 -3.82
N ASP A 54 -18.89 -1.43 -3.85
CA ASP A 54 -18.76 -2.27 -2.66
C ASP A 54 -17.33 -2.34 -2.14
N PHE A 55 -16.35 -1.94 -2.97
CA PHE A 55 -14.94 -1.98 -2.63
C PHE A 55 -14.41 -0.59 -2.27
N ILE A 56 -13.33 -0.58 -1.49
CA ILE A 56 -12.45 0.55 -1.28
C ILE A 56 -11.04 0.02 -1.45
N VAL A 57 -10.28 0.64 -2.35
CA VAL A 57 -8.85 0.37 -2.51
C VAL A 57 -8.10 1.57 -1.96
N ASP A 58 -7.23 1.32 -0.99
CA ASP A 58 -6.38 2.31 -0.36
C ASP A 58 -4.93 2.04 -0.76
N VAL A 59 -4.35 2.96 -1.53
CA VAL A 59 -2.96 2.88 -1.98
C VAL A 59 -2.13 3.79 -1.08
N ILE A 60 -1.20 3.19 -0.36
CA ILE A 60 -0.40 3.83 0.69
C ILE A 60 1.05 3.88 0.22
N ASP A 61 1.56 5.10 0.03
CA ASP A 61 2.97 5.35 -0.24
C ASP A 61 3.74 5.34 1.10
N MET A 62 4.69 4.41 1.25
CA MET A 62 5.56 4.30 2.42
C MET A 62 6.98 4.69 2.00
N ASP A 63 7.49 5.81 2.51
CA ASP A 63 8.84 6.28 2.17
C ASP A 63 9.58 6.89 3.37
N TYR A 64 10.86 7.22 3.15
CA TYR A 64 11.72 7.86 4.16
C TYR A 64 11.57 9.40 4.19
N GLY A 65 10.40 9.92 3.79
CA GLY A 65 10.07 11.34 3.70
C GLY A 65 10.62 12.04 2.47
N MET A 66 11.31 11.31 1.57
CA MET A 66 11.93 11.85 0.36
C MET A 66 11.71 10.94 -0.88
N LYS A 67 10.60 10.21 -0.95
CA LYS A 67 10.33 9.21 -2.00
C LYS A 67 11.48 8.19 -2.08
N GLU A 68 11.91 7.85 -3.29
CA GLU A 68 13.02 6.91 -3.55
C GLU A 68 14.40 7.34 -3.03
N LYS A 69 14.54 8.57 -2.49
CA LYS A 69 15.83 9.10 -2.08
C LYS A 69 16.11 8.79 -0.62
N ASP A 70 17.31 8.32 -0.34
CA ASP A 70 17.85 8.25 1.01
C ASP A 70 18.00 9.68 1.59
N PRO A 71 17.26 10.05 2.64
CA PRO A 71 17.38 11.37 3.25
C PRO A 71 18.77 11.61 3.86
N VAL A 72 19.51 10.57 4.25
CA VAL A 72 20.87 10.69 4.83
C VAL A 72 21.83 11.33 3.84
N ASN A 73 21.64 11.13 2.53
CA ASN A 73 22.45 11.77 1.49
C ASN A 73 22.31 13.31 1.43
N SER A 74 21.23 13.83 2.04
CA SER A 74 20.97 15.26 2.20
C SER A 74 21.48 15.82 3.54
N VAL A 75 21.98 14.96 4.44
CA VAL A 75 22.54 15.35 5.73
C VAL A 75 24.03 15.71 5.59
N ARG A 76 24.47 16.68 6.40
CA ARG A 76 25.88 17.02 6.58
C ARG A 76 26.29 16.65 7.99
N PHE A 77 27.47 16.04 8.11
CA PHE A 77 28.06 15.64 9.38
C PHE A 77 29.32 16.48 9.65
N TYR A 78 29.80 16.49 10.89
CA TYR A 78 31.10 17.02 11.26
C TYR A 78 31.85 15.99 12.11
N CYS A 79 33.17 16.10 12.19
CA CYS A 79 34.01 15.20 12.97
C CYS A 79 34.41 15.86 14.30
N LYS A 80 34.63 15.08 15.35
CA LYS A 80 35.08 15.59 16.67
C LYS A 80 36.35 16.46 16.57
N TYR A 81 37.25 16.12 15.63
CA TYR A 81 38.52 16.81 15.43
C TYR A 81 38.38 18.15 14.68
N ASP A 82 37.30 18.35 13.92
CA ASP A 82 37.00 19.61 13.24
C ASP A 82 35.48 19.77 13.10
N ILE A 83 34.92 20.62 13.96
CA ILE A 83 33.48 20.91 14.02
C ILE A 83 33.02 21.92 12.96
N THR A 84 33.96 22.56 12.25
CA THR A 84 33.66 23.61 11.26
C THR A 84 33.55 23.05 9.84
N GLN A 85 34.15 21.87 9.60
CA GLN A 85 34.11 21.21 8.30
C GLN A 85 32.89 20.30 8.18
N ALA A 86 32.03 20.60 7.20
CA ALA A 86 30.91 19.76 6.82
C ALA A 86 31.35 18.65 5.85
N VAL A 87 31.04 17.40 6.18
CA VAL A 87 31.32 16.22 5.36
C VAL A 87 30.04 15.47 5.00
N LYS A 88 30.11 14.61 3.98
CA LYS A 88 29.09 13.60 3.71
C LYS A 88 29.60 12.24 4.15
N ILE A 89 28.68 11.40 4.61
CA ILE A 89 28.93 9.98 4.84
C ILE A 89 28.11 9.22 3.81
N THR A 90 28.76 8.38 3.01
CA THR A 90 28.08 7.57 2.00
C THR A 90 27.60 6.25 2.63
N ARG A 91 26.59 5.63 2.00
CA ARG A 91 26.01 4.37 2.46
C ARG A 91 27.05 3.28 2.70
N GLU A 92 28.03 3.18 1.81
CA GLU A 92 29.10 2.17 1.84
C GLU A 92 29.98 2.31 3.08
N GLN A 93 30.06 3.52 3.66
CA GLN A 93 30.82 3.81 4.87
C GLN A 93 30.04 3.48 6.15
N VAL A 94 28.73 3.25 6.07
CA VAL A 94 27.87 3.02 7.24
C VAL A 94 27.65 1.53 7.49
N SER A 95 26.96 0.84 6.58
CA SER A 95 26.63 -0.58 6.76
C SER A 95 26.07 -1.19 5.48
N LYS A 96 26.36 -2.48 5.26
CA LYS A 96 25.76 -3.29 4.19
C LYS A 96 24.34 -3.76 4.50
N LEU A 97 23.87 -3.60 5.73
CA LEU A 97 22.53 -4.03 6.19
C LEU A 97 21.47 -2.90 6.08
N LEU A 98 21.81 -1.79 5.43
CA LEU A 98 20.85 -0.70 5.23
C LEU A 98 19.78 -1.08 4.19
N PRO A 99 18.59 -0.46 4.21
CA PRO A 99 17.54 -0.70 3.20
C PRO A 99 18.03 -0.31 1.81
N GLU A 100 17.90 -1.18 0.80
CA GLU A 100 18.29 -0.82 -0.58
C GLU A 100 17.28 0.10 -1.26
N LYS A 101 16.01 0.01 -0.84
CA LYS A 101 14.90 0.84 -1.31
C LYS A 101 14.42 1.74 -0.18
N PHE A 102 14.00 2.96 -0.54
CA PHE A 102 13.57 3.99 0.40
C PHE A 102 12.10 4.37 0.26
N ALA A 103 11.43 3.79 -0.74
CA ALA A 103 9.99 3.84 -0.87
C ALA A 103 9.42 2.49 -1.34
N GLU A 104 8.17 2.26 -0.98
CA GLU A 104 7.34 1.15 -1.43
C GLU A 104 5.87 1.57 -1.41
N GLN A 105 5.03 0.82 -2.12
CA GLN A 105 3.58 1.00 -2.08
C GLN A 105 2.90 -0.21 -1.47
N ILE A 106 1.91 0.06 -0.63
CA ILE A 106 1.04 -0.94 -0.02
C ILE A 106 -0.38 -0.70 -0.51
N ILE A 107 -1.03 -1.73 -1.04
CA ILE A 107 -2.41 -1.66 -1.50
C ILE A 107 -3.28 -2.48 -0.54
N ARG A 108 -4.23 -1.81 0.12
CA ARG A 108 -5.21 -2.45 0.99
C ARG A 108 -6.58 -2.40 0.38
N VAL A 109 -7.28 -3.52 0.42
CA VAL A 109 -8.63 -3.64 -0.13
C VAL A 109 -9.64 -3.90 0.99
N TYR A 110 -10.72 -3.14 0.99
CA TYR A 110 -11.82 -3.26 1.94
C TYR A 110 -13.15 -3.51 1.22
N CYS A 111 -14.03 -4.27 1.88
CA CYS A 111 -15.42 -4.42 1.46
C CYS A 111 -16.35 -3.64 2.40
N LYS A 112 -17.28 -2.89 1.82
CA LYS A 112 -18.29 -2.12 2.56
C LYS A 112 -19.38 -3.01 3.16
N LYS A 113 -19.63 -4.17 2.56
CA LYS A 113 -20.60 -5.15 3.03
C LYS A 113 -19.97 -6.02 4.12
N THR A 114 -20.78 -6.40 5.11
CA THR A 114 -20.31 -7.13 6.30
C THR A 114 -20.83 -8.56 6.41
N ASP A 115 -21.61 -9.02 5.44
CA ASP A 115 -22.10 -10.40 5.39
C ASP A 115 -20.94 -11.37 5.09
N THR A 116 -20.82 -12.43 5.88
CA THR A 116 -19.71 -13.40 5.78
C THR A 116 -19.59 -14.01 4.39
N LYS A 117 -20.71 -14.38 3.74
CA LYS A 117 -20.68 -14.98 2.39
C LYS A 117 -20.17 -13.97 1.36
N ILE A 118 -20.54 -12.70 1.53
CA ILE A 118 -20.10 -11.62 0.65
C ILE A 118 -18.62 -11.33 0.87
N ILE A 119 -18.13 -11.34 2.11
CA ILE A 119 -16.71 -11.16 2.43
C ILE A 119 -15.88 -12.31 1.84
N ASP A 120 -16.34 -13.56 1.97
CA ASP A 120 -15.66 -14.73 1.40
C ASP A 120 -15.59 -14.64 -0.13
N ALA A 121 -16.66 -14.17 -0.78
CA ALA A 121 -16.64 -13.89 -2.21
C ALA A 121 -15.67 -12.75 -2.53
N ALA A 122 -15.79 -11.60 -1.87
CA ALA A 122 -14.96 -10.41 -2.12
C ALA A 122 -13.46 -10.70 -1.95
N THR A 123 -13.09 -11.50 -0.94
CA THR A 123 -11.71 -11.97 -0.72
C THR A 123 -11.19 -12.76 -1.93
N LYS A 124 -12.03 -13.58 -2.58
CA LYS A 124 -11.64 -14.32 -3.78
C LYS A 124 -11.47 -13.43 -5.01
N TYR A 125 -12.28 -12.36 -5.17
CA TYR A 125 -12.06 -11.36 -6.22
C TYR A 125 -10.69 -10.69 -5.99
N PHE A 126 -10.42 -10.27 -4.76
CA PHE A 126 -9.14 -9.64 -4.39
C PHE A 126 -7.92 -10.55 -4.62
N VAL A 127 -7.98 -11.84 -4.25
CA VAL A 127 -6.85 -12.76 -4.44
C VAL A 127 -6.61 -13.10 -5.91
N HIS A 128 -7.63 -13.00 -6.75
CA HIS A 128 -7.50 -13.28 -8.19
C HIS A 128 -7.05 -12.06 -9.00
N TRP A 129 -7.43 -10.86 -8.55
CA TRP A 129 -6.90 -9.58 -9.05
C TRP A 129 -5.39 -9.48 -8.76
#